data_AF-A0A7V3CRS2-F1
#
_entry.id   AF-A0A7V3CRS2-F1
#
_cell.length_a   1.000
_cell.length_b   1.000
_cell.length_c   1.000
_cell.angle_alpha   90.00
_cell.angle_beta   90.00
_cell.angle_gamma   90.00
#
_symmetry.space_group_name_H-M   'P 1'
#
loop_
_entity.id
_entity.type
_entity.pdbx_description
1 polymer ?
#
loop_
_entity_poly.entity_id
_entity_poly.type
_entity_poly.pdbx_seq_one_letter_code
_entity_poly.pdbx_strand_id
1 'polypeptide(L)'
;MLAPMTRPADIPTSRSTEYDGIIGLLMEHAAAGDPDAAAVADRIARACLDDGHLWRAMELGSRGELRELFETHFPELAAGNDRDMRWKKYLYKRLCGWPGFEG
;
A
#
# COMPACT_ATOMS: atom_id res chain seq x y z
N MET A 1 6.35 -13.76 13.58
CA MET A 1 7.59 -13.25 12.95
C MET A 1 7.22 -12.83 11.54
N LEU A 2 7.06 -11.53 11.28
CA LEU A 2 6.98 -11.04 9.90
C LEU A 2 8.34 -11.31 9.24
N ALA A 3 8.36 -11.98 8.10
CA ALA A 3 9.58 -12.21 7.33
C ALA A 3 10.27 -10.86 7.05
N PRO A 4 11.60 -10.81 6.94
CA PRO A 4 12.28 -9.60 6.49
C PRO A 4 11.83 -9.35 5.05
N MET A 5 10.87 -8.45 4.87
CA MET A 5 10.47 -7.95 3.58
C MET A 5 11.72 -7.31 3.01
N THR A 6 12.40 -8.03 2.13
CA THR A 6 13.68 -7.60 1.59
C THR A 6 13.44 -6.29 0.88
N ARG A 7 13.93 -5.20 1.50
CA ARG A 7 13.79 -3.86 0.96
C ARG A 7 14.39 -3.86 -0.44
N PRO A 8 13.69 -3.35 -1.46
CA PRO A 8 14.26 -3.31 -2.79
C PRO A 8 15.48 -2.40 -2.79
N ALA A 9 16.61 -2.87 -3.33
CA ALA A 9 17.87 -2.12 -3.35
C ALA A 9 17.79 -0.78 -4.12
N ASP A 10 16.75 -0.61 -4.92
CA ASP A 10 16.48 0.59 -5.73
C ASP A 10 15.75 1.71 -4.94
N ILE A 11 15.18 1.42 -3.76
CA ILE A 11 14.48 2.45 -2.99
C ILE A 11 15.51 3.35 -2.28
N PRO A 12 15.55 4.66 -2.55
CA PRO A 12 16.48 5.56 -1.88
C PRO A 12 16.21 5.61 -0.38
N THR A 13 17.26 5.72 0.44
CA THR A 13 17.16 5.75 1.91
C THR A 13 16.17 6.80 2.41
N SER A 14 16.11 7.97 1.76
CA SER A 14 15.16 9.05 2.10
C SER A 14 13.68 8.68 1.94
N ARG A 15 13.36 7.64 1.16
CA ARG A 15 11.98 7.13 0.96
C ARG A 15 11.77 5.76 1.59
N SER A 16 12.80 5.19 2.21
CA SER A 16 12.75 3.86 2.81
C SER A 16 11.78 3.76 3.98
N THR A 17 11.72 4.77 4.84
CA THR A 17 10.77 4.81 5.98
C THR A 17 9.32 4.87 5.47
N GLU A 18 9.07 5.68 4.45
CA GLU A 18 7.76 5.79 3.81
C GLU A 18 7.33 4.46 3.17
N TYR A 19 8.25 3.81 2.45
CA TYR A 19 8.03 2.48 1.87
C TYR A 19 7.69 1.44 2.95
N ASP A 20 8.53 1.33 3.99
CA ASP A 20 8.39 0.37 5.07
C ASP A 20 7.08 0.57 5.83
N GLY A 21 6.73 1.83 6.08
CA GLY A 21 5.47 2.22 6.69
C GLY A 21 4.25 1.81 5.87
N ILE A 22 4.24 2.08 4.56
CA ILE A 22 3.13 1.68 3.68
C ILE A 22 3.00 0.17 3.63
N ILE A 23 4.11 -0.55 3.53
CA ILE A 23 4.14 -2.01 3.54
C ILE A 23 3.58 -2.54 4.85
N GLY A 24 4.03 -2.02 6.00
CA GLY A 24 3.53 -2.41 7.32
C GLY A 24 2.03 -2.19 7.45
N LEU A 25 1.55 -1.01 7.03
CA LEU A 25 0.13 -0.69 7.00
C LEU A 25 -0.69 -1.65 6.12
N LEU A 26 -0.20 -1.98 4.92
CA LEU A 26 -0.89 -2.89 4.00
C LEU A 26 -0.94 -4.31 4.56
N MET A 27 0.18 -4.79 5.11
CA MET A 27 0.30 -6.15 5.63
C MET A 27 -0.48 -6.35 6.94
N GLU A 28 -0.63 -5.32 7.76
CA GLU A 28 -1.53 -5.33 8.93
C GLU A 28 -3.00 -5.52 8.52
N HIS A 29 -3.39 -5.01 7.35
CA HIS A 29 -4.74 -5.09 6.80
C HIS A 29 -4.89 -6.09 5.65
N ALA A 30 -3.91 -6.98 5.47
CA ALA A 30 -3.95 -8.00 4.44
C ALA A 30 -5.03 -9.05 4.76
N ALA A 31 -5.68 -9.56 3.72
CA ALA A 31 -6.59 -10.68 3.85
C ALA A 31 -5.85 -11.90 4.44
N ALA A 32 -6.47 -12.54 5.43
CA ALA A 32 -5.85 -13.65 6.15
C ALA A 32 -5.55 -14.84 5.21
N GLY A 33 -4.27 -15.22 5.12
CA GLY A 33 -3.83 -16.34 4.29
C GLY A 33 -3.69 -16.02 2.80
N ASP A 34 -3.76 -14.75 2.41
CA ASP A 34 -3.53 -14.34 1.02
C ASP A 34 -2.03 -14.43 0.67
N PRO A 35 -1.61 -15.36 -0.19
CA PRO A 35 -0.19 -15.55 -0.53
C PRO A 35 0.35 -14.39 -1.37
N ASP A 36 -0.52 -13.68 -2.09
CA ASP A 36 -0.16 -12.59 -2.99
C ASP A 36 -0.09 -11.22 -2.28
N ALA A 37 -0.63 -11.11 -1.06
CA ALA A 37 -0.70 -9.83 -0.32
C ALA A 37 0.65 -9.13 -0.22
N ALA A 38 1.73 -9.88 0.04
CA ALA A 38 3.07 -9.32 0.14
C ALA A 38 3.58 -8.76 -1.19
N ALA A 39 3.34 -9.47 -2.30
CA ALA A 39 3.74 -9.04 -3.64
C ALA A 39 2.91 -7.83 -4.11
N VAL A 40 1.62 -7.83 -3.82
CA VAL A 40 0.72 -6.72 -4.14
C VAL A 40 1.07 -5.49 -3.28
N ALA A 41 1.39 -5.68 -2.00
CA ALA A 41 1.83 -4.62 -1.11
C ALA A 41 3.12 -3.96 -1.59
N ASP A 42 4.12 -4.74 -2.03
CA ASP A 42 5.35 -4.23 -2.67
C ASP A 42 5.03 -3.33 -3.87
N ARG A 43 4.17 -3.79 -4.79
CA ARG A 43 3.76 -2.99 -5.96
C ARG A 43 3.06 -1.70 -5.56
N ILE A 44 2.13 -1.74 -4.60
CA ILE A 44 1.42 -0.55 -4.11
C ILE A 44 2.39 0.42 -3.45
N ALA A 45 3.28 -0.05 -2.58
CA ALA A 45 4.23 0.80 -1.87
C ALA A 45 5.18 1.52 -2.83
N ARG A 46 5.70 0.82 -3.85
CA ARG A 46 6.49 1.45 -4.93
C ARG A 46 5.68 2.47 -5.71
N ALA A 47 4.46 2.11 -6.09
CA ALA A 47 3.57 3.00 -6.83
C ALA A 47 3.16 4.24 -6.01
N CYS A 48 3.17 4.17 -4.67
CA CYS A 48 2.99 5.33 -3.80
C CYS A 48 4.16 6.30 -3.88
N LEU A 49 5.41 5.81 -3.96
CA LEU A 49 6.63 6.64 -4.05
C LEU A 49 6.76 7.40 -5.39
N ASP A 50 6.11 6.91 -6.45
CA ASP A 50 6.11 7.57 -7.76
C ASP A 50 5.27 8.87 -7.76
N ASP A 51 5.62 9.86 -8.60
CA ASP A 51 4.88 11.11 -8.68
C ASP A 51 3.67 10.95 -9.63
N GLY A 52 2.48 10.69 -9.07
CA GLY A 52 1.30 10.47 -9.90
C GLY A 52 0.14 9.70 -9.29
N HIS A 53 -0.70 9.16 -10.16
CA HIS A 53 -1.87 8.37 -9.78
C HIS A 53 -1.48 6.93 -9.52
N LEU A 54 -1.84 6.39 -8.35
CA LEU A 54 -1.49 5.03 -7.93
C LEU A 54 -1.89 3.97 -8.96
N TRP A 55 -3.10 4.06 -9.50
CA TRP A 55 -3.60 3.12 -10.50
C TRP A 55 -2.79 3.15 -11.80
N ARG A 56 -2.25 4.31 -12.21
CA ARG A 56 -1.38 4.41 -13.40
C ARG A 56 0.00 3.83 -13.15
N ALA A 57 0.57 4.08 -11.97
CA ALA A 57 1.84 3.49 -11.58
C ALA A 57 1.75 1.95 -11.40
N MET A 58 0.56 1.43 -11.13
CA MET A 58 0.27 -0.01 -11.12
C MET A 58 -0.14 -0.57 -12.48
N GLU A 59 -0.09 0.25 -13.55
CA GLU A 59 -0.47 -0.12 -14.91
C GLU A 59 -1.93 -0.63 -15.05
N LEU A 60 -2.80 -0.19 -14.14
CA LEU A 60 -4.22 -0.53 -14.16
C LEU A 60 -4.98 0.34 -15.17
N GLY A 61 -6.05 -0.19 -15.76
CA GLY A 61 -6.86 0.52 -16.73
C GLY A 61 -7.72 1.62 -16.11
N SER A 62 -8.02 1.53 -14.81
CA SER A 62 -8.89 2.48 -14.12
C SER A 62 -8.74 2.46 -12.60
N ARG A 63 -9.26 3.50 -11.94
CA ARG A 63 -9.39 3.52 -10.46
C ARG A 63 -10.31 2.41 -9.94
N GLY A 64 -11.27 1.95 -10.74
CA GLY A 64 -12.15 0.82 -10.41
C GLY A 64 -11.35 -0.47 -10.17
N GLU A 65 -10.47 -0.83 -11.10
CA GLU A 65 -9.60 -2.00 -10.95
C GLU A 65 -8.69 -1.91 -9.73
N LEU A 66 -8.20 -0.69 -9.42
CA LEU A 66 -7.43 -0.48 -8.20
C LEU A 66 -8.29 -0.75 -6.95
N ARG A 67 -9.55 -0.33 -6.95
CA ARG A 67 -10.47 -0.61 -5.84
C ARG A 67 -10.73 -2.10 -5.71
N GLU A 68 -11.00 -2.81 -6.79
CA GLU A 68 -11.23 -4.26 -6.80
C GLU A 68 -10.01 -5.04 -6.28
N LEU A 69 -8.80 -4.62 -6.67
CA LEU A 69 -7.55 -5.16 -6.16
C LEU A 69 -7.44 -4.95 -4.65
N PHE A 70 -7.75 -3.76 -4.16
CA PHE A 70 -7.81 -3.51 -2.72
C PHE A 70 -8.91 -4.31 -2.02
N GLU A 71 -10.09 -4.48 -2.61
CA GLU A 71 -11.16 -5.30 -2.02
C GLU A 71 -10.78 -6.78 -1.91
N THR A 72 -9.95 -7.27 -2.84
CA THR A 72 -9.49 -8.66 -2.87
C THR A 72 -8.40 -8.92 -1.83
N HIS A 73 -7.35 -8.08 -1.82
CA HIS A 73 -6.16 -8.32 -1.00
C HIS A 73 -6.18 -7.58 0.35
N PHE A 74 -6.88 -6.44 0.44
CA PHE A 74 -6.91 -5.54 1.60
C PHE A 74 -8.33 -5.05 1.91
N PRO A 75 -9.29 -5.95 2.17
CA PRO A 75 -10.71 -5.63 2.25
C PRO A 75 -11.04 -4.56 3.31
N GLU A 76 -10.32 -4.54 4.44
CA GLU A 76 -10.50 -3.52 5.48
C GLU A 76 -10.10 -2.12 5.00
N LEU A 77 -9.00 -2.00 4.26
CA LEU A 77 -8.56 -0.72 3.70
C LEU A 77 -9.54 -0.26 2.61
N ALA A 78 -10.07 -1.17 1.81
CA ALA A 78 -11.06 -0.87 0.80
C ALA A 78 -12.38 -0.36 1.39
N ALA A 79 -12.88 -1.03 2.44
CA ALA A 79 -14.07 -0.60 3.16
C ALA A 79 -13.91 0.79 3.80
N GLY A 80 -12.71 1.12 4.28
CA GLY A 80 -12.42 2.44 4.85
C GLY A 80 -12.29 3.58 3.83
N ASN A 81 -12.08 3.27 2.54
CA ASN A 81 -12.02 4.26 1.46
C ASN A 81 -13.39 4.45 0.75
N ASP A 82 -14.49 4.39 1.51
CA ASP A 82 -15.88 4.52 1.01
C ASP A 82 -16.19 5.89 0.36
N ARG A 83 -15.47 6.96 0.76
CA ARG A 83 -15.70 8.32 0.25
C ARG A 83 -14.98 8.65 -1.06
N ASP A 84 -14.58 7.62 -1.81
CA ASP A 84 -13.97 7.80 -3.12
C ASP A 84 -12.69 8.68 -3.09
N MET A 85 -11.97 8.66 -1.96
CA MET A 85 -10.76 9.46 -1.82
C MET A 85 -9.66 8.93 -2.72
N ARG A 86 -8.74 9.84 -3.13
CA ARG A 86 -7.50 9.43 -3.81
C ARG A 86 -6.75 8.43 -2.91
N TRP A 87 -6.53 7.22 -3.41
CA TRP A 87 -5.90 6.12 -2.68
C TRP A 87 -4.61 6.50 -1.97
N LYS A 88 -3.69 7.21 -2.65
CA LYS A 88 -2.47 7.73 -2.02
C LYS A 88 -2.79 8.55 -0.77
N LYS A 89 -3.65 9.56 -0.90
CA LYS A 89 -4.04 10.44 0.22
C LYS A 89 -4.67 9.65 1.37
N TYR A 90 -5.48 8.63 1.06
CA TYR A 90 -6.06 7.75 2.06
C TYR A 90 -5.00 6.93 2.80
N LEU A 91 -4.08 6.29 2.06
CA LEU A 91 -2.97 5.50 2.62
C LEU A 91 -2.06 6.37 3.51
N TYR A 92 -1.65 7.56 3.06
CA TYR A 92 -0.86 8.47 3.90
C TYR A 92 -1.60 8.92 5.16
N LYS A 93 -2.91 9.16 5.06
CA LYS A 93 -3.72 9.51 6.24
C LYS A 93 -3.77 8.36 7.24
N ARG A 94 -3.89 7.12 6.77
CA ARG A 94 -3.85 5.92 7.62
C ARG A 94 -2.46 5.74 8.21
N LEU A 95 -1.42 5.94 7.41
CA LEU A 95 -0.02 5.82 7.80
C LEU A 95 0.35 6.81 8.93
N CYS A 96 0.03 8.09 8.78
CA CYS A 96 0.28 9.09 9.83
C CYS A 96 -0.51 8.83 11.13
N GLY A 97 -1.61 8.09 11.07
CA GLY A 97 -2.40 7.70 12.24
C GLY A 97 -2.05 6.31 12.78
N TRP A 98 -1.12 5.60 12.15
CA TRP A 98 -0.78 4.23 12.50
C TRP A 98 0.36 4.23 13.52
N PRO A 99 0.20 3.59 14.70
CA PRO A 99 1.22 3.57 15.75
C PRO A 99 2.53 2.89 15.33
N GLY A 100 2.51 2.09 14.26
CA GLY A 100 3.70 1.45 13.68
C GLY A 100 4.54 2.35 12.78
N PHE A 101 4.11 3.59 12.51
CA PHE A 101 4.85 4.54 11.67
C PHE A 101 5.47 5.66 12.52
N GLU A 102 6.77 5.55 12.79
CA GLU A 102 7.59 6.66 13.28
C GLU A 102 8.22 7.38 12.07
N GLY A 103 7.47 8.34 11.52
CA GLY A 103 7.88 9.18 10.39
C GLY A 103 8.56 10.47 10.80
#